data_AF-A0A3L7RD01-F1
#
_entry.id   AF-A0A3L7RD01-F1
#
_cell.length_a   1.000
_cell.length_b   1.000
_cell.length_c   1.000
_cell.angle_alpha   90.00
_cell.angle_beta   90.00
_cell.angle_gamma   90.00
#
_symmetry.space_group_name_H-M   'P 1'
#
loop_
_entity.id
_entity.type
_entity.pdbx_description
1 polymer ?
#
loop_
_entity_poly.entity_id
_entity_poly.type
_entity_poly.pdbx_seq_one_letter_code
_entity_poly.pdbx_strand_id
1 'polypeptide(L)'
;MSQTTHSPSSLSQTPWFDEKSESPLLAEYARKLDSFLDVVSDGQVDAVELEAQEKRVVALMRAVEPLLSPEAHETVTRLLCEVTAYDLMNAFYMAGKSRPKTKFVG
;
A
#
# COMPACT_ATOMS: atom_id res chain seq x y z
N MET A 1 11.49 -3.01 -42.16
CA MET A 1 10.30 -2.32 -41.60
C MET A 1 9.72 -3.24 -40.54
N SER A 2 10.16 -3.09 -39.29
CA SER A 2 9.71 -3.94 -38.18
C SER A 2 8.40 -3.37 -37.67
N GLN A 3 7.31 -4.09 -37.91
CA GLN A 3 5.99 -3.75 -37.40
C GLN A 3 5.97 -4.06 -35.90
N THR A 4 5.99 -3.02 -35.08
CA THR A 4 5.65 -3.10 -33.66
C THR A 4 4.15 -3.34 -33.53
N THR A 5 3.77 -4.60 -33.32
CA THR A 5 2.40 -4.96 -32.95
C THR A 5 2.11 -4.40 -31.57
N HIS A 6 1.42 -3.25 -31.51
CA HIS A 6 0.75 -2.80 -30.30
C HIS A 6 -0.48 -3.71 -30.13
N SER A 7 -0.43 -4.61 -29.17
CA SER A 7 -1.63 -5.36 -28.74
C SER A 7 -2.63 -4.40 -28.10
N PRO A 8 -3.94 -4.62 -28.32
CA PRO A 8 -4.99 -3.68 -27.94
C PRO A 8 -5.15 -3.66 -26.42
N SER A 9 -5.31 -2.46 -25.85
CA SER A 9 -5.69 -2.23 -24.46
C SER A 9 -6.91 -3.06 -24.07
N SER A 10 -6.71 -4.16 -23.34
CA SER A 10 -7.74 -4.63 -22.41
C SER A 10 -7.90 -3.53 -21.36
N LEU A 11 -9.12 -3.27 -20.90
CA LEU A 11 -9.44 -2.32 -19.85
C LEU A 11 -8.47 -2.53 -18.66
N SER A 12 -7.44 -1.70 -18.58
CA SER A 12 -6.18 -2.07 -17.95
C SER A 12 -6.36 -2.09 -16.44
N GLN A 13 -6.37 -3.28 -15.85
CA GLN A 13 -6.29 -3.45 -14.40
C GLN A 13 -5.14 -2.60 -13.87
N THR A 14 -5.36 -1.88 -12.76
CA THR A 14 -4.32 -1.05 -12.16
C THR A 14 -3.10 -1.92 -11.85
N PRO A 15 -1.92 -1.66 -12.46
CA PRO A 15 -0.75 -2.52 -12.30
C PRO A 15 -0.19 -2.36 -10.89
N TRP A 16 0.20 -3.47 -10.25
CA TRP A 16 0.71 -3.45 -8.87
C TRP A 16 2.20 -3.08 -8.80
N PHE A 17 2.91 -3.14 -9.93
CA PHE A 17 4.34 -2.92 -10.04
C PHE A 17 4.66 -1.94 -11.16
N ASP A 18 5.73 -1.17 -10.98
CA ASP A 18 6.33 -0.37 -12.04
C ASP A 18 7.04 -1.27 -13.05
N GLU A 19 6.77 -1.10 -14.34
CA GLU A 19 7.29 -1.98 -15.40
C GLU A 19 8.81 -1.93 -15.55
N LYS A 20 9.48 -0.88 -15.05
CA LYS A 20 10.93 -0.68 -15.25
C LYS A 20 11.74 -1.06 -14.02
N SER A 21 11.21 -0.75 -12.83
CA SER A 21 11.91 -0.92 -11.56
C SER A 21 11.41 -2.12 -10.77
N GLU A 22 10.33 -2.78 -11.20
CA GLU A 22 9.64 -3.87 -10.49
C GLU A 22 9.22 -3.49 -9.06
N SER A 23 9.21 -2.19 -8.76
CA SER A 23 8.90 -1.68 -7.43
C SER A 23 7.38 -1.64 -7.22
N PRO A 24 6.88 -1.97 -6.01
CA PRO A 24 5.46 -1.89 -5.72
C PRO A 24 4.91 -0.46 -5.89
N LEU A 25 3.82 -0.30 -6.64
CA LEU A 25 3.15 0.99 -6.85
C LEU A 25 2.05 1.30 -5.83
N LEU A 26 1.73 0.34 -4.95
CA LEU A 26 0.64 0.44 -3.98
C LEU A 26 0.75 1.68 -3.08
N ALA A 27 1.97 2.05 -2.66
CA ALA A 27 2.19 3.28 -1.87
C ALA A 27 1.89 4.56 -2.66
N GLU A 28 2.09 4.56 -3.98
CA GLU A 28 1.73 5.70 -4.83
C GLU A 28 0.22 5.83 -5.02
N TYR A 29 -0.47 4.70 -5.14
CA TYR A 29 -1.92 4.68 -5.20
C TYR A 29 -2.55 5.06 -3.86
N ALA A 30 -1.98 4.59 -2.75
CA ALA A 30 -2.43 4.95 -1.40
C ALA A 30 -2.39 6.47 -1.20
N ARG A 31 -1.34 7.14 -1.69
CA ARG A 31 -1.22 8.61 -1.65
C ARG A 31 -2.29 9.36 -2.45
N LYS A 32 -2.98 8.69 -3.36
CA LYS A 32 -4.06 9.25 -4.18
C LYS A 32 -5.45 8.90 -3.66
N LEU A 33 -5.56 8.10 -2.59
CA LEU A 33 -6.85 7.83 -1.96
C LEU A 33 -7.35 9.10 -1.29
N ASP A 34 -8.60 9.46 -1.53
CA ASP A 34 -9.24 10.61 -0.86
C ASP A 34 -9.09 10.50 0.66
N SER A 35 -9.26 9.28 1.20
CA SER A 35 -9.08 9.00 2.63
C SER A 35 -7.67 9.24 3.16
N PHE A 36 -6.65 9.27 2.30
CA PHE A 36 -5.29 9.63 2.67
C PHE A 36 -5.05 11.13 2.48
N LEU A 37 -5.58 11.72 1.41
CA LEU A 37 -5.48 13.15 1.13
C LEU A 37 -6.14 14.00 2.22
N ASP A 38 -7.29 13.54 2.74
CA ASP A 38 -8.01 14.20 3.82
C ASP A 38 -7.15 14.28 5.09
N VAL A 39 -6.49 13.17 5.46
CA VAL A 39 -5.62 13.06 6.65
C VAL A 39 -4.30 13.83 6.47
N VAL A 40 -3.72 13.84 5.27
CA VAL A 40 -2.45 14.55 5.04
C VAL A 40 -2.62 16.07 5.02
N SER A 41 -3.86 16.57 4.92
CA SER A 41 -4.13 18.01 4.85
C SER A 41 -3.70 18.79 6.10
N ASP A 42 -3.76 18.16 7.29
CA ASP A 42 -3.32 18.74 8.56
C ASP A 42 -1.98 18.18 9.08
N GLY A 43 -1.47 17.14 8.43
CA GLY A 43 -0.19 16.50 8.72
C GLY A 43 -0.18 15.65 10.00
N GLN A 44 -1.34 15.33 10.57
CA GLN A 44 -1.51 14.46 11.73
C GLN A 44 -2.45 13.32 11.35
N VAL A 45 -2.32 12.17 12.01
CA VAL A 45 -3.34 11.11 11.91
C VAL A 45 -3.95 10.97 13.29
N ASP A 46 -5.24 11.26 13.41
CA ASP A 46 -5.97 11.09 14.67
C ASP A 46 -6.58 9.68 14.82
N ALA A 47 -7.11 9.39 16.00
CA ALA A 47 -7.69 8.09 16.32
C ALA A 47 -8.95 7.77 15.50
N VAL A 48 -9.76 8.79 15.17
CA VAL A 48 -11.01 8.65 14.42
C VAL A 48 -10.70 8.33 12.96
N GLU A 49 -9.71 9.01 12.38
CA GLU A 49 -9.23 8.78 11.02
C GLU A 49 -8.63 7.38 10.87
N LEU A 50 -7.84 6.95 11.86
CA LEU A 50 -7.28 5.61 11.90
C LEU A 50 -8.38 4.53 11.99
N GLU A 51 -9.36 4.72 12.86
CA GLU A 51 -10.51 3.80 12.99
C GLU A 51 -11.33 3.75 11.68
N ALA A 52 -11.51 4.90 11.01
CA ALA A 52 -12.20 4.96 9.73
C ALA A 52 -11.43 4.19 8.63
N GLN A 53 -10.10 4.29 8.62
CA GLN A 53 -9.26 3.53 7.69
C GLN A 53 -9.33 2.02 7.97
N GLU A 54 -9.28 1.61 9.24
CA GLU A 54 -9.44 0.21 9.63
C GLU A 54 -10.79 -0.35 9.15
N LYS A 55 -11.89 0.39 9.36
CA LYS A 55 -13.22 -0.01 8.88
C LYS A 55 -13.25 -0.23 7.36
N ARG A 56 -12.60 0.64 6.58
CA ARG A 56 -12.51 0.49 5.12
C ARG A 56 -11.74 -0.78 4.75
N VAL A 57 -10.59 -1.03 5.39
CA VAL A 57 -9.78 -2.24 5.17
C VAL A 57 -10.58 -3.49 5.47
N VAL A 58 -11.23 -3.56 6.65
CA VAL A 58 -12.06 -4.71 7.05
C VAL A 58 -13.21 -4.94 6.08
N ALA A 59 -13.90 -3.89 5.64
CA ALA A 59 -14.99 -4.01 4.68
C ALA A 59 -14.51 -4.61 3.34
N LEU A 60 -13.36 -4.15 2.84
CA LEU A 60 -12.75 -4.68 1.61
C LEU A 60 -12.30 -6.13 1.77
N MET A 61 -11.64 -6.47 2.88
CA MET A 61 -11.23 -7.86 3.15
C MET A 61 -12.43 -8.81 3.16
N ARG A 62 -13.52 -8.44 3.84
CA ARG A 62 -14.75 -9.24 3.88
C ARG A 62 -15.42 -9.39 2.52
N ALA A 63 -15.34 -8.36 1.67
CA ALA A 63 -15.90 -8.41 0.32
C ALA A 63 -15.05 -9.26 -0.64
N VAL A 64 -13.73 -9.21 -0.50
CA VAL A 64 -12.78 -9.90 -1.39
C VAL A 64 -12.62 -11.37 -1.02
N GLU A 65 -12.53 -11.71 0.27
CA GLU A 65 -12.28 -13.07 0.75
C GLU A 65 -13.15 -14.17 0.09
N PRO A 66 -14.49 -14.04 -0.02
CA PRO A 66 -15.32 -15.06 -0.65
C PRO A 66 -15.21 -15.13 -2.17
N LEU A 67 -14.55 -14.16 -2.83
CA LEU A 67 -14.33 -14.15 -4.28
C LEU A 67 -13.09 -14.96 -4.68
N LEU A 68 -12.27 -15.37 -3.71
CA LEU A 68 -11.02 -16.08 -3.96
C LEU A 68 -11.25 -17.59 -4.01
N SER A 69 -10.58 -18.28 -4.94
CA SER A 69 -10.43 -19.74 -4.84
C SER A 69 -9.60 -20.09 -3.59
N PRO A 70 -9.65 -21.34 -3.10
CA PRO A 70 -8.81 -21.75 -1.96
C PRO A 70 -7.31 -21.45 -2.16
N GLU A 71 -6.78 -21.70 -3.36
CA GLU A 71 -5.37 -21.44 -3.69
C GLU A 71 -5.06 -19.95 -3.78
N ALA A 72 -5.99 -19.16 -4.34
CA ALA A 72 -5.86 -17.71 -4.39
C ALA A 72 -5.94 -17.09 -3.00
N HIS A 73 -6.80 -17.61 -2.12
CA HIS A 73 -6.95 -17.17 -0.73
C HIS A 73 -5.65 -17.31 0.05
N GLU A 74 -5.00 -18.47 -0.01
CA GLU A 74 -3.71 -18.68 0.66
C GLU A 74 -2.64 -17.71 0.14
N THR A 75 -2.57 -17.55 -1.18
CA THR A 75 -1.59 -16.66 -1.83
C THR A 75 -1.82 -15.19 -1.45
N VAL A 76 -3.07 -14.73 -1.50
CA VAL A 76 -3.45 -13.35 -1.12
C VAL A 76 -3.24 -13.12 0.38
N THR A 77 -3.57 -14.10 1.22
CA THR A 77 -3.32 -14.02 2.66
C THR A 77 -1.84 -13.82 2.94
N ARG A 78 -0.97 -14.62 2.32
CA ARG A 78 0.48 -14.46 2.45
C ARG A 78 0.94 -13.09 1.95
N LEU A 79 0.42 -12.63 0.82
CA LEU A 79 0.76 -11.31 0.27
C LEU A 79 0.37 -10.17 1.21
N LEU A 80 -0.84 -10.19 1.79
CA LEU A 80 -1.29 -9.20 2.76
C LEU A 80 -0.40 -9.19 4.02
N CYS A 81 0.01 -10.36 4.50
CA CYS A 81 0.96 -10.47 5.61
C CYS A 81 2.32 -9.84 5.28
N GLU A 82 2.91 -10.16 4.13
CA GLU A 82 4.20 -9.62 3.71
C GLU A 82 4.16 -8.10 3.49
N VAL A 83 3.09 -7.57 2.87
CA VAL A 83 2.88 -6.13 2.70
C VAL A 83 2.76 -5.44 4.06
N THR A 84 1.96 -5.99 4.97
CA THR A 84 1.81 -5.44 6.33
C THR A 84 3.14 -5.44 7.09
N ALA A 85 3.90 -6.53 7.01
CA ALA A 85 5.21 -6.63 7.63
C ALA A 85 6.19 -5.60 7.04
N TYR A 86 6.22 -5.46 5.71
CA TYR A 86 7.04 -4.48 5.02
C TYR A 86 6.71 -3.05 5.43
N ASP A 87 5.42 -2.69 5.49
CA ASP A 87 4.98 -1.34 5.88
C ASP A 87 5.36 -1.02 7.33
N LEU A 88 5.21 -1.96 8.26
CA LEU A 88 5.67 -1.81 9.65
C LEU A 88 7.19 -1.64 9.74
N MET A 89 7.95 -2.47 9.01
CA MET A 89 9.41 -2.37 8.95
C MET A 89 9.85 -1.00 8.39
N ASN A 90 9.19 -0.54 7.33
CA ASN A 90 9.46 0.75 6.71
C ASN A 90 9.13 1.91 7.68
N ALA A 91 7.99 1.86 8.36
CA ALA A 91 7.63 2.84 9.39
C ALA A 91 8.67 2.90 10.52
N PHE A 92 9.12 1.75 11.03
CA PHE A 92 10.18 1.70 12.05
C PHE A 92 11.52 2.22 11.53
N TYR A 93 11.90 1.88 10.30
CA TYR A 93 13.12 2.38 9.68
C TYR A 93 13.11 3.91 9.56
N MET A 94 11.99 4.48 9.12
CA MET A 94 11.81 5.93 8.98
C MET A 94 11.81 6.63 10.34
N ALA A 95 11.12 6.10 11.34
CA ALA A 95 11.13 6.62 12.71
C ALA A 95 12.53 6.54 13.36
N GLY A 96 13.30 5.49 13.04
CA GLY A 96 14.69 5.35 13.47
C GLY A 96 15.62 6.40 12.85
N LYS A 97 15.38 6.79 11.60
CA LYS A 97 16.13 7.87 10.92
C LYS A 97 15.81 9.26 11.43
N SER A 98 14.58 9.50 11.88
CA SER A 98 14.13 10.82 12.34
C SER A 98 14.54 11.15 13.78
N ARG A 99 14.99 10.16 14.57
CA ARG A 99 15.53 10.41 15.92
C ARG A 99 16.87 11.18 15.85
N PRO A 100 16.97 12.37 16.45
CA PRO A 100 18.24 13.10 16.51
C PRO A 100 19.28 12.29 17.31
N LYS A 101 20.48 12.11 16.75
CA LYS A 101 21.61 11.42 17.40
C LYS A 101 22.34 12.29 18.43
N THR A 102 21.64 13.22 19.08
CA THR A 102 22.27 14.08 20.08
C THR A 102 22.38 13.34 21.40
N LYS A 103 23.60 12.83 21.69
CA LYS A 103 24.01 12.59 23.07
C LYS A 103 24.07 13.96 23.74
N PHE A 104 23.15 14.21 24.68
CA PHE A 104 23.31 15.33 25.60
C PHE A 104 24.57 15.05 26.44
N VAL A 105 25.63 15.81 26.17
CA VAL A 105 26.81 15.88 27.04
C VAL A 105 26.64 17.18 27.81
N GLY A 106 26.00 17.07 28.97
CA GLY A 106 25.96 18.14 29.96
C GLY A 106 27.29 18.29 30.69
#